data_AF-A0A1G3R9V2-F1
#
_entry.id   AF-A0A1G3R9V2-F1
#
_cell.length_a   1.000
_cell.length_b   1.000
_cell.length_c   1.000
_cell.angle_alpha   90.00
_cell.angle_beta   90.00
_cell.angle_gamma   90.00
#
_symmetry.space_group_name_H-M   'P 1'
#
loop_
_entity.id
_entity.type
_entity.pdbx_description
1 polymer ?
#
loop_
_entity_poly.entity_id
_entity_poly.type
_entity_poly.pdbx_seq_one_letter_code
_entity_poly.pdbx_strand_id
1 'polypeptide(L)' 'MVILLFRTLDAFKAFDIIYMLTGGGPGNATEVLSYKIWHTAFFQNRIGYSAALSVVAILIATLLMRGFIRLMKSAKYEQ' A
#
# COMPACT_ATOMS: atom_id res chain seq x y z
N MET A 1 -20.48 4.64 -4.75
CA MET A 1 -19.34 5.59 -4.81
C MET A 1 -18.43 5.48 -3.60
N VAL A 2 -18.96 5.57 -2.38
CA VAL A 2 -18.19 5.44 -1.13
C VAL A 2 -17.54 4.05 -0.97
N ILE A 3 -18.24 2.97 -1.35
CA ILE A 3 -17.72 1.59 -1.27
C ILE A 3 -16.47 1.37 -2.13
N LEU A 4 -16.42 1.95 -3.34
CA LEU A 4 -15.27 1.86 -4.23
C LEU A 4 -14.05 2.58 -3.65
N LEU A 5 -14.26 3.76 -3.03
CA LEU A 5 -13.20 4.49 -2.36
C LEU A 5 -12.59 3.66 -1.21
N PHE A 6 -13.43 3.05 -0.37
CA PHE A 6 -12.98 2.20 0.73
C PHE A 6 -12.30 0.92 0.25
N ARG A 7 -12.81 0.24 -0.78
CA ARG A 7 -12.17 -0.94 -1.38
C ARG A 7 -10.79 -0.65 -1.92
N THR A 8 -10.59 0.49 -2.59
CA THR A 8 -9.26 0.89 -3.11
C THR A 8 -8.30 1.25 -1.98
N LEU A 9 -8.80 1.88 -0.91
CA LEU A 9 -8.02 2.16 0.30
C LEU A 9 -7.55 0.89 1.01
N ASP A 10 -8.44 -0.10 1.15
CA ASP A 10 -8.14 -1.38 1.78
C ASP A 10 -7.13 -2.19 0.96
N ALA A 11 -7.31 -2.24 -0.36
CA ALA A 11 -6.37 -2.91 -1.26
C ALA A 11 -4.95 -2.33 -1.16
N PHE A 12 -4.83 -1.01 -0.93
CA PHE A 12 -3.54 -0.36 -0.75
C PHE A 12 -2.88 -0.69 0.60
N LYS A 13 -3.68 -1.07 1.61
CA LYS A 13 -3.24 -1.41 2.97
C LYS A 13 -3.22 -2.91 3.27
N ALA A 14 -3.34 -3.77 2.25
CA ALA A 14 -3.46 -5.24 2.35
C ALA A 14 -2.19 -5.97 2.87
N PHE A 15 -1.53 -5.41 3.88
CA PHE A 15 -0.41 -5.99 4.62
C PHE A 15 -0.85 -7.20 5.45
N ASP A 16 -1.99 -7.06 6.13
CA ASP A 16 -2.58 -8.04 7.03
C ASP A 16 -2.88 -9.37 6.33
N ILE A 17 -3.56 -9.32 5.18
CA ILE A 17 -3.94 -10.50 4.39
C ILE A 17 -2.69 -11.23 3.86
N ILE A 18 -1.69 -10.48 3.38
CA ILE A 18 -0.48 -11.05 2.78
C ILE A 18 0.43 -11.68 3.84
N TYR A 19 0.56 -11.01 4.99
CA TYR A 19 1.28 -11.59 6.12
C TYR A 19 0.64 -12.90 6.57
N MET A 20 -0.69 -12.92 6.70
CA MET A 20 -1.42 -14.08 7.21
C MET A 20 -1.44 -15.27 6.24
N LEU A 21 -1.48 -15.02 4.93
CA LEU A 21 -1.62 -16.07 3.92
C LEU A 21 -0.28 -16.64 3.41
N THR A 22 0.73 -15.79 3.20
CA THR A 22 1.97 -16.22 2.51
C THR A 22 3.25 -15.78 3.19
N GLY A 23 3.19 -14.85 4.16
CA GLY A 23 4.39 -14.23 4.72
C GLY A 23 5.30 -13.62 3.65
N GLY A 24 4.74 -13.15 2.53
CA GLY A 24 5.49 -12.58 1.41
C GLY A 24 6.21 -13.58 0.48
N GLY A 25 5.94 -14.89 0.58
CA GLY A 25 6.62 -15.94 -0.20
C GLY A 25 5.88 -16.45 -1.46
N PRO A 26 6.52 -17.31 -2.29
CA PRO A 26 7.93 -17.73 -2.25
C PRO A 26 8.84 -16.74 -3.00
N GLY A 27 9.98 -16.38 -2.41
CA GLY A 27 11.00 -15.55 -3.08
C GLY A 27 10.60 -14.09 -3.36
N ASN A 28 9.74 -13.49 -2.53
CA ASN A 28 9.15 -12.14 -2.69
C ASN A 28 8.04 -12.02 -3.75
N ALA A 29 7.54 -13.12 -4.32
CA ALA A 29 6.53 -13.07 -5.38
C ALA A 29 5.21 -12.38 -4.96
N THR A 30 4.86 -12.43 -3.67
CA THR A 30 3.67 -11.76 -3.11
C THR A 30 4.05 -10.66 -2.11
N GLU A 31 5.29 -10.16 -2.12
CA GLU A 31 5.71 -9.10 -1.19
C GLU A 31 5.04 -7.76 -1.58
N VAL A 32 4.26 -7.21 -0.66
CA VAL A 32 3.79 -5.82 -0.74
C VAL A 32 4.75 -4.87 -0.03
N LEU A 33 4.76 -3.61 -0.47
CA LEU A 33 5.64 -2.57 0.10
C LEU A 33 5.52 -2.46 1.63
N SER A 34 4.30 -2.55 2.15
CA SER A 34 4.02 -2.54 3.59
C SER A 34 4.62 -3.76 4.32
N TYR A 35 4.62 -4.93 3.69
CA TYR A 35 5.24 -6.15 4.24
C TYR A 35 6.76 -6.00 4.30
N LYS A 36 7.37 -5.49 3.22
CA LYS A 36 8.80 -5.24 3.14
C LYS A 36 9.30 -4.28 4.22
N ILE A 37 8.55 -3.20 4.46
CA ILE A 37 8.86 -2.22 5.50
C ILE A 37 8.86 -2.88 6.88
N TRP A 38 7.82 -3.66 7.18
CA TRP A 38 7.72 -4.38 8.45
C TRP A 38 8.85 -5.40 8.62
N HIS A 39 9.10 -6.23 7.60
CA HIS A 39 10.17 -7.23 7.62
C HIS A 39 11.54 -6.57 7.81
N THR A 40 11.82 -5.46 7.10
CA THR A 40 13.11 -4.76 7.20
C THR A 40 13.29 -4.06 8.56
N ALA A 41 12.20 -3.58 9.17
CA ALA A 41 12.24 -2.93 10.47
C ALA A 41 12.53 -3.93 11.59
N PHE A 42 11.85 -5.09 11.58
CA PHE A 42 11.85 -6.03 12.71
C PHE A 42 12.78 -7.24 12.50
N PHE A 43 12.90 -7.78 11.28
CA PHE A 43 13.79 -8.93 11.02
C PHE A 43 15.21 -8.51 10.69
N GLN A 44 15.39 -7.44 9.90
CA GLN A 44 16.72 -6.95 9.54
C GLN A 44 17.26 -5.92 10.55
N ASN A 45 16.43 -5.51 11.52
CA ASN A 45 16.73 -4.47 12.53
C ASN A 45 17.22 -3.15 11.91
N ARG A 46 16.82 -2.86 10.66
CA ARG A 46 17.18 -1.64 9.91
C ARG A 46 16.05 -0.62 10.00
N ILE A 47 15.80 -0.15 11.22
CA ILE A 47 14.67 0.72 11.54
C ILE A 47 14.75 2.05 10.78
N GLY A 48 15.94 2.67 10.71
CA GLY A 48 16.13 3.94 9.99
C GLY A 48 15.85 3.83 8.48
N TYR A 49 16.30 2.75 7.85
CA TYR A 49 16.03 2.49 6.43
C TYR A 49 14.54 2.19 6.19
N SER A 50 13.91 1.45 7.09
CA SER A 50 12.48 1.13 7.03
C SER A 50 11.61 2.37 7.24
N ALA A 51 12.03 3.31 8.09
CA ALA A 51 11.37 4.60 8.26
C ALA A 51 11.43 5.44 6.97
N ALA A 52 12.60 5.50 6.31
CA ALA A 52 12.72 6.17 5.01
C ALA A 52 11.81 5.54 3.94
N LEU A 53 11.79 4.20 3.86
CA LEU A 53 10.87 3.48 2.97
C LEU A 53 9.39 3.77 3.29
N SER A 54 9.03 3.92 4.57
CA SER A 54 7.67 4.25 5.00
C SER A 54 7.24 5.64 4.52
N VAL A 55 8.13 6.63 4.62
CA VAL A 55 7.85 8.00 4.13
C VAL A 55 7.64 7.99 2.63
N VAL A 56 8.49 7.29 1.88
CA VAL A 56 8.35 7.14 0.42
C VAL A 56 7.04 6.43 0.06
N ALA A 57 6.69 5.36 0.79
CA ALA A 57 5.43 4.64 0.60
C ALA A 57 4.22 5.54 0.81
N ILE A 58 4.23 6.39 1.86
CA ILE A 58 3.16 7.35 2.14
C ILE A 58 3.02 8.38 1.01
N LEU A 59 4.15 8.87 0.46
CA LEU A 59 4.12 9.81 -0.66
C LEU A 59 3.50 9.19 -1.92
N ILE A 60 3.91 7.96 -2.25
CA ILE A 60 3.35 7.20 -3.39
C ILE A 60 1.86 6.95 -3.17
N ALA A 61 1.47 6.50 -1.97
CA ALA A 61 0.07 6.27 -1.60
C ALA A 61 -0.78 7.54 -1.78
N THR A 62 -0.26 8.67 -1.31
CA THR A 62 -0.94 9.97 -1.38
C THR A 62 -1.11 10.43 -2.83
N LEU A 63 -0.08 10.26 -3.67
CA LEU A 63 -0.15 10.58 -5.09
C LEU A 63 -1.16 9.70 -5.83
N LEU A 64 -1.14 8.39 -5.59
CA LEU A 64 -2.09 7.45 -6.18
C LEU A 64 -3.52 7.74 -5.73
N MET A 65 -3.73 8.01 -4.45
CA MET A 65 -5.04 8.38 -3.90
C MET A 65 -5.57 9.68 -4.54
N ARG A 66 -4.72 10.71 -4.65
CA ARG A 66 -5.08 11.97 -5.33
C ARG A 66 -5.40 11.75 -6.80
N GLY A 67 -4.63 10.93 -7.50
CA GLY A 67 -4.88 10.55 -8.90
C GLY A 67 -6.21 9.82 -9.06
N PHE A 68 -6.46 8.83 -8.21
CA PHE A 68 -7.70 8.05 -8.21
C PHE A 68 -8.94 8.92 -7.94
N ILE A 69 -8.85 9.84 -6.97
CA ILE A 69 -9.93 10.81 -6.70
C ILE A 69 -10.17 11.72 -7.90
N ARG A 70 -9.12 12.20 -8.59
CA ARG A 70 -9.26 13.03 -9.79
C ARG A 70 -9.92 12.26 -10.94
N LEU A 71 -9.51 11.02 -11.19
CA LEU A 71 -10.10 10.15 -12.21
C LEU A 71 -11.58 9.88 -11.91
N MET A 72 -11.91 9.53 -10.66
CA MET A 72 -13.31 9.32 -10.27
C MET A 72 -14.15 10.61 -10.34
N LYS A 73 -13.54 11.78 -10.08
CA LYS A 73 -14.23 13.07 -10.22
C LYS A 73 -14.49 13.39 -11.71
N SER A 74 -13.58 13.02 -12.61
CA SER A 74 -13.75 13.14 -14.06
C SER A 74 -14.83 12.20 -14.59
N ALA A 75 -14.87 10.95 -14.12
CA ALA A 75 -15.90 9.97 -14.50
C ALA A 75 -17.30 10.36 -14.00
N LYS A 76 -17.38 11.24 -12.99
CA LYS A 76 -18.63 11.82 -12.50
C LYS A 76 -19.02 13.12 -13.23
N TYR A 77 -18.15 13.68 -14.06
CA TYR A 77 -18.44 14.89 -14.86
C TYR A 77 -19.09 14.56 -16.21
N GLU A 78 -19.19 13.26 -16.55
CA GLU A 78 -19.84 12.76 -17.77
C GLU A 78 -21.29 12.26 -17.50
N GLN A 79 -21.83 12.54 -16.30
CA GLN A 79 -23.25 12.41 -15.94
C GLN A 79 -23.75 13.69 -15.27
#